data_AF-A0A9W6SAB9-F1
#
_entry.id   AF-A0A9W6SAB9-F1
#
_cell.length_a   1.000
_cell.length_b   1.000
_cell.length_c   1.000
_cell.angle_alpha   90.00
_cell.angle_beta   90.00
_cell.angle_gamma   90.00
#
_symmetry.space_group_name_H-M   'P 1'
#
loop_
_entity.id
_entity.type
_entity.pdbx_description
1 polymer ?
#
loop_
_entity_poly.entity_id
_entity_poly.type
_entity_poly.pdbx_seq_one_letter_code
_entity_poly.pdbx_strand_id
1 'polypeptide(L)'
;MSSLERKNGWSLAEFAGDARPDGMQRLLNHARWDADLVRNALRRQVGERIGSLSGVLVVDDTGFEKKGRRSARVQRQYTGAAGKITNCQIGVFFAVMSNPVESVRSQGERPARSRSQHTGGSRCPSPPPPPPFPPSR
;
A
#
# COMPACT_ATOMS: atom_id res chain seq x y z
N MET A 1 6.62 -1.82 2.97
CA MET A 1 5.84 -2.24 4.17
C MET A 1 6.76 -2.20 5.38
N SER A 2 6.24 -2.00 6.60
CA SER A 2 7.07 -2.00 7.82
C SER A 2 7.75 -3.34 8.05
N SER A 3 8.96 -3.31 8.61
CA SER A 3 9.82 -4.47 8.90
C SER A 3 9.44 -5.24 10.17
N LEU A 4 8.31 -4.89 10.79
CA LEU A 4 7.84 -5.52 12.02
C LEU A 4 7.44 -6.99 11.80
N GLU A 5 7.94 -7.87 12.67
CA GLU A 5 7.59 -9.29 12.70
C GLU A 5 6.11 -9.49 13.04
N ARG A 6 5.58 -8.77 14.05
CA ARG A 6 4.17 -8.82 14.45
C ARG A 6 3.49 -7.47 14.23
N LYS A 7 2.46 -7.47 13.37
CA LYS A 7 1.68 -6.27 13.02
C LYS A 7 0.36 -6.26 13.78
N ASN A 8 0.41 -5.80 15.02
CA ASN A 8 -0.79 -5.50 15.81
C ASN A 8 -0.87 -3.98 16.05
N GLY A 9 -2.01 -3.50 16.57
CA GLY A 9 -2.23 -2.06 16.76
C GLY A 9 -1.21 -1.39 17.69
N TRP A 10 -0.61 -2.15 18.61
CA TRP A 10 0.45 -1.65 19.49
C TRP A 10 1.77 -1.48 18.74
N SER A 11 2.27 -2.56 18.14
CA SER A 11 3.56 -2.53 17.44
C SER A 11 3.54 -1.56 16.26
N LEU A 12 2.41 -1.44 15.56
CA LEU A 12 2.26 -0.46 14.49
C LEU A 12 2.26 0.99 15.00
N ALA A 13 1.68 1.25 16.17
CA ALA A 13 1.72 2.58 16.78
C ALA A 13 3.14 2.96 17.20
N GLU A 14 3.86 2.04 17.85
CA GLU A 14 5.27 2.24 18.20
C GLU A 14 6.14 2.50 16.97
N PHE A 15 5.94 1.72 15.90
CA PHE A 15 6.66 1.92 14.63
C PHE A 15 6.33 3.27 13.97
N ALA A 16 5.11 3.77 14.14
CA ALA A 16 4.70 5.08 13.65
C ALA A 16 5.23 6.24 14.51
N GLY A 17 5.83 5.96 15.68
CA GLY A 17 6.29 6.97 16.63
C GLY A 17 5.18 7.51 17.54
N ASP A 18 4.02 6.85 17.59
CA ASP A 18 2.93 7.25 18.46
C ASP A 18 3.28 6.95 19.93
N ALA A 19 3.00 7.89 20.82
CA ALA A 19 3.25 7.73 22.25
C ALA A 19 2.38 6.63 22.91
N ARG A 20 1.23 6.30 22.29
CA ARG A 20 0.26 5.31 22.79
C ARG A 20 -0.47 4.65 21.63
N PRO A 21 -0.93 3.38 21.79
CA PRO A 21 -1.63 2.64 20.75
C PRO A 21 -3.08 3.12 20.51
N ASP A 22 -3.60 4.00 21.36
CA ASP A 22 -5.02 4.36 21.40
C ASP A 22 -5.53 4.86 20.04
N GLY A 23 -4.71 5.65 19.32
CA GLY A 23 -5.07 6.16 17.99
C GLY A 23 -5.30 5.02 16.98
N MET A 24 -4.34 4.11 16.90
CA MET A 24 -4.40 2.94 16.00
C MET A 24 -5.55 1.99 16.39
N GLN A 25 -5.77 1.77 17.69
CA GLN A 25 -6.87 0.93 18.16
C GLN A 25 -8.24 1.57 17.95
N ARG A 26 -8.35 2.90 18.09
CA ARG A 26 -9.60 3.64 17.85
C ARG A 26 -10.06 3.49 16.40
N LEU A 27 -9.13 3.51 15.45
CA LEU A 27 -9.44 3.29 14.03
C LEU A 27 -10.19 1.97 13.80
N LEU A 28 -9.79 0.90 14.48
CA LEU A 28 -10.39 -0.43 14.31
C LEU A 28 -11.64 -0.64 15.17
N ASN A 29 -11.69 -0.05 16.36
CA ASN A 29 -12.72 -0.35 17.34
C ASN A 29 -13.89 0.66 17.36
N HIS A 30 -13.66 1.91 16.96
CA HIS A 30 -14.63 3.00 17.19
C HIS A 30 -14.81 3.97 16.03
N ALA A 31 -13.79 4.16 15.18
CA ALA A 31 -13.90 5.09 14.07
C ALA A 31 -15.02 4.66 13.12
N ARG A 32 -15.85 5.60 12.70
CA ARG A 32 -16.78 5.38 11.59
C ARG A 32 -16.06 5.71 10.30
N TRP A 33 -15.88 4.70 9.46
CA TRP A 33 -15.33 4.85 8.12
C TRP A 33 -16.28 4.20 7.13
N ASP A 34 -16.40 4.82 5.97
CA ASP A 34 -17.14 4.25 4.87
C ASP A 34 -16.26 3.21 4.17
N ALA A 35 -16.65 1.95 4.31
CA ALA A 35 -15.90 0.82 3.77
C ALA A 35 -15.81 0.85 2.24
N ASP A 36 -16.84 1.34 1.56
CA ASP A 36 -16.84 1.45 0.11
C ASP A 36 -15.90 2.56 -0.36
N LEU A 37 -15.89 3.71 0.32
CA LEU A 37 -14.95 4.79 0.01
C LEU A 37 -13.49 4.35 0.22
N VAL A 38 -13.18 3.68 1.33
CA VAL A 38 -11.82 3.17 1.60
C VAL A 38 -11.43 2.12 0.56
N ARG A 39 -12.31 1.17 0.24
CA ARG A 39 -12.07 0.17 -0.81
C ARG A 39 -11.80 0.84 -2.16
N ASN A 40 -12.61 1.81 -2.55
CA ASN A 40 -12.49 2.48 -3.84
C ASN A 40 -11.19 3.30 -3.93
N ALA A 41 -10.79 3.98 -2.85
CA ALA A 41 -9.51 4.68 -2.76
C ALA A 41 -8.33 3.70 -2.93
N LEU A 42 -8.38 2.55 -2.25
CA LEU A 42 -7.36 1.50 -2.39
C LEU A 42 -7.30 0.96 -3.82
N ARG A 43 -8.45 0.65 -4.44
CA ARG A 43 -8.52 0.15 -5.82
C ARG A 43 -7.91 1.14 -6.81
N ARG A 44 -8.20 2.43 -6.67
CA ARG A 44 -7.59 3.49 -7.49
C ARG A 44 -6.07 3.51 -7.32
N GLN A 45 -5.58 3.51 -6.08
CA GLN A 45 -4.14 3.53 -5.82
C GLN A 45 -3.43 2.29 -6.38
N VAL A 46 -4.05 1.11 -6.31
CA VAL A 46 -3.50 -0.12 -6.90
C VAL A 46 -3.48 -0.01 -8.43
N GLY A 47 -4.56 0.47 -9.05
CA GLY A 47 -4.63 0.68 -10.49
C GLY A 47 -3.59 1.66 -11.00
N GLU A 48 -3.37 2.78 -10.29
CA GLU A 48 -2.36 3.78 -10.65
C GLU A 48 -0.92 3.26 -10.52
N ARG A 49 -0.65 2.38 -9.54
CA ARG A 49 0.72 1.93 -9.24
C ARG A 49 1.13 0.64 -9.93
N ILE A 50 0.17 -0.27 -10.15
CA ILE A 50 0.41 -1.66 -10.57
C ILE A 50 -0.47 -2.03 -11.78
N GLY A 51 -1.43 -1.17 -12.16
CA GLY A 51 -2.28 -1.42 -13.31
C GLY A 51 -1.47 -1.42 -14.61
N SER A 52 -1.45 -2.57 -15.28
CA SER A 52 -0.93 -2.74 -16.63
C SER A 52 -2.02 -3.35 -17.51
N LEU A 53 -2.03 -3.01 -18.81
CA LEU A 53 -2.97 -3.61 -19.77
C LEU A 53 -2.83 -5.13 -19.85
N SER A 54 -1.63 -5.66 -19.59
CA SER A 54 -1.34 -7.10 -19.51
C SER A 54 -1.39 -7.67 -18.09
N GLY A 55 -2.00 -6.96 -17.13
CA GLY A 55 -2.04 -7.38 -15.73
C GLY A 55 -3.04 -8.50 -15.49
N VAL A 56 -2.69 -9.46 -14.62
CA VAL A 56 -3.57 -10.53 -14.18
C VAL A 56 -4.15 -10.18 -12.81
N LEU A 57 -5.47 -10.27 -12.67
CA LEU A 57 -6.16 -10.18 -11.38
C LEU A 57 -6.43 -11.58 -10.86
N VAL A 58 -5.80 -11.94 -9.76
CA VAL A 58 -6.06 -13.19 -9.03
C VAL A 58 -7.08 -12.93 -7.94
N VAL A 59 -8.09 -13.79 -7.87
CA VAL A 59 -9.11 -13.80 -6.81
C VAL A 59 -9.00 -15.13 -6.10
N ASP A 60 -8.86 -15.07 -4.78
CA ASP A 60 -8.72 -16.26 -3.94
C ASP A 60 -9.43 -16.04 -2.60
N ASP A 61 -10.04 -17.10 -2.07
CA ASP A 61 -10.56 -17.10 -0.71
C ASP A 61 -9.63 -17.85 0.24
N THR A 62 -9.37 -17.25 1.39
CA THR A 62 -8.56 -17.88 2.45
C THR A 62 -9.36 -17.95 3.73
N GLY A 63 -9.41 -19.15 4.31
CA GLY A 63 -10.02 -19.36 5.60
C GLY A 63 -9.04 -19.26 6.77
N PHE A 64 -9.44 -18.55 7.81
CA PHE A 64 -8.72 -18.36 9.06
C PHE A 64 -9.44 -19.11 10.18
N GLU A 65 -8.88 -20.24 10.64
CA GLU A 65 -9.47 -21.01 11.73
C GLU A 65 -9.56 -20.19 13.03
N LYS A 66 -10.64 -20.40 13.77
CA LYS A 66 -10.91 -19.73 15.05
C LYS A 66 -11.43 -20.71 16.07
N LYS A 67 -10.95 -20.58 17.31
CA LYS A 67 -11.38 -21.40 18.45
C LYS A 67 -12.59 -20.83 19.20
N GLY A 68 -13.07 -19.63 18.86
CA GLY A 68 -14.15 -18.95 19.59
C GLY A 68 -15.19 -18.28 18.68
N ARG A 69 -16.19 -17.65 19.31
CA ARG A 69 -17.38 -17.06 18.65
C ARG A 69 -17.44 -15.54 18.64
N ARG A 70 -16.39 -14.87 19.17
CA ARG A 70 -16.38 -13.41 19.37
C ARG A 70 -15.83 -12.63 18.17
N SER A 71 -15.20 -13.29 17.22
CA SER A 71 -14.72 -12.65 15.99
C SER A 71 -15.90 -12.43 15.02
N ALA A 72 -15.92 -11.28 14.35
CA ALA A 72 -16.99 -10.95 13.41
C ALA A 72 -17.09 -12.00 12.27
N ARG A 73 -18.31 -12.43 11.91
CA ARG A 73 -18.55 -13.42 10.84
C ARG A 73 -17.78 -14.75 11.00
N VAL A 74 -17.41 -15.13 12.23
CA VAL A 74 -16.88 -16.47 12.49
C VAL A 74 -18.04 -17.46 12.57
N GLN A 75 -17.98 -18.53 11.79
CA GLN A 75 -18.97 -19.60 11.80
C GLN A 75 -18.37 -20.88 11.20
N ARG A 76 -19.12 -21.99 11.25
CA ARG A 76 -18.69 -23.24 10.59
C ARG A 76 -18.83 -23.13 9.08
N GLN A 77 -17.70 -23.13 8.36
CA GLN A 77 -17.65 -22.99 6.91
C GLN A 77 -16.56 -23.93 6.36
N TYR A 78 -16.68 -24.33 5.10
CA TYR A 78 -15.58 -25.00 4.43
C TYR A 78 -14.43 -24.01 4.22
N THR A 79 -13.21 -24.42 4.54
CA THR A 79 -12.00 -23.66 4.25
C THR A 79 -11.03 -24.57 3.52
N GLY A 80 -10.57 -24.13 2.34
CA GLY A 80 -9.57 -24.87 1.58
C GLY A 80 -8.29 -25.10 2.38
N ALA A 81 -7.88 -24.13 3.20
CA ALA A 81 -6.66 -24.21 4.01
C ALA A 81 -6.69 -25.34 5.05
N ALA A 82 -7.86 -25.75 5.53
CA ALA A 82 -8.00 -26.88 6.46
C ALA A 82 -8.60 -28.14 5.82
N GLY A 83 -9.01 -28.07 4.55
CA GLY A 83 -9.64 -29.17 3.80
C GLY A 83 -10.96 -29.67 4.39
N LYS A 84 -11.61 -28.92 5.28
CA LYS A 84 -12.79 -29.37 6.04
C LYS A 84 -13.70 -28.22 6.44
N ILE A 85 -14.90 -28.57 6.89
CA ILE A 85 -15.81 -27.63 7.55
C ILE A 85 -15.38 -27.44 9.00
N THR A 86 -14.93 -26.24 9.35
CA THR A 86 -14.49 -25.88 10.70
C THR A 86 -14.96 -24.47 11.04
N ASN A 87 -14.85 -24.09 12.32
CA ASN A 87 -15.15 -22.73 12.74
C ASN A 87 -14.06 -21.77 12.25
N CYS A 88 -14.38 -20.92 11.28
CA CYS A 88 -13.42 -20.04 10.62
C CYS A 88 -14.06 -18.73 10.14
N GLN A 89 -13.21 -17.75 9.84
CA GLN A 89 -13.56 -16.60 9.03
C GLN A 89 -13.02 -16.83 7.62
N ILE A 90 -13.79 -16.53 6.57
CA ILE A 90 -13.31 -16.56 5.19
C ILE A 90 -13.11 -15.12 4.74
N GLY A 91 -11.91 -14.80 4.24
CA GLY A 91 -11.62 -13.56 3.54
C GLY A 91 -11.44 -13.83 2.06
N VAL A 92 -12.03 -12.99 1.20
CA VAL A 92 -11.76 -13.00 -0.25
C VAL A 92 -10.75 -11.91 -0.54
N PHE A 93 -9.67 -12.28 -1.22
CA PHE A 93 -8.53 -11.43 -1.51
C PHE A 93 -8.38 -11.24 -3.02
N PHE A 94 -7.85 -10.06 -3.38
CA PHE A 94 -7.54 -9.69 -4.75
C PHE A 94 -6.05 -9.36 -4.83
N ALA A 95 -5.35 -9.95 -5.79
CA ALA A 95 -3.97 -9.64 -6.08
C ALA A 95 -3.83 -9.26 -7.56
N VAL A 96 -3.17 -8.13 -7.84
CA VAL A 96 -2.83 -7.72 -9.20
C VAL A 96 -1.37 -8.06 -9.45
N MET A 97 -1.11 -8.78 -10.52
CA MET A 97 0.24 -9.08 -10.99
C MET A 97 0.44 -8.45 -12.37
N SER A 98 1.41 -7.55 -12.49
CA SER A 98 1.82 -6.97 -13.77
C SER A 98 3.03 -7.73 -14.30
N ASN A 99 3.04 -8.05 -15.60
CA ASN A 99 4.23 -8.63 -16.24
C ASN A 99 5.35 -7.57 -16.33
N PRO A 100 6.56 -7.81 -15.79
CA PRO A 100 7.65 -6.84 -15.84
C PRO A 100 8.16 -6.53 -17.26
N VAL A 101 7.83 -7.35 -18.27
CA VAL A 101 8.34 -7.16 -19.65
C VAL A 101 7.79 -5.90 -20.33
N GLU A 102 6.64 -5.37 -19.89
CA GLU A 102 6.07 -4.11 -20.42
C GLU A 102 6.53 -2.87 -19.65
N SER A 103 6.85 -2.97 -18.36
CA SER A 103 7.23 -1.79 -17.55
C SER A 103 8.60 -1.21 -17.95
N VAL A 104 9.46 -2.03 -18.57
CA VAL A 104 10.75 -1.59 -19.13
C VAL A 104 10.57 -0.86 -20.47
N ARG A 105 9.55 -1.21 -21.27
CA ARG A 105 9.31 -0.57 -22.58
C ARG A 105 8.78 0.85 -22.44
N SER A 106 7.95 1.14 -21.44
CA SER A 106 7.43 2.51 -21.22
C SER A 106 8.46 3.48 -20.64
N GLN A 107 9.60 3.00 -20.12
CA GLN A 107 10.71 3.84 -19.67
C GLN A 107 11.85 3.98 -20.69
N GLY A 108 11.77 3.28 -21.83
CA GLY A 108 12.82 3.23 -22.86
C GLY A 108 12.75 4.32 -23.95
N GLU A 109 11.62 5.00 -24.11
CA GLU A 109 11.48 6.04 -25.15
C GLU A 109 11.57 7.45 -24.55
N ARG A 110 12.79 7.86 -24.20
CA ARG A 110 13.12 9.29 -24.25
C ARG A 110 13.29 9.65 -25.72
N PRO A 111 12.49 10.55 -26.31
CA PRO A 111 12.73 10.99 -27.68
C PRO A 111 14.14 11.58 -27.75
N ALA A 112 14.91 11.12 -28.74
CA ALA A 112 16.25 11.62 -29.01
C ALA A 112 16.19 13.16 -29.08
N ARG A 113 16.83 13.84 -28.13
CA ARG A 113 17.01 15.29 -28.21
C ARG A 113 17.67 15.59 -29.55
N SER A 114 16.98 16.35 -30.39
CA SER A 114 17.58 16.90 -31.61
C SER A 114 18.84 17.67 -31.22
N ARG A 115 19.95 17.29 -31.85
CA ARG A 115 21.25 17.91 -31.65
C ARG A 115 21.23 19.31 -32.27
N SER A 116 20.72 20.28 -31.51
CA SER A 116 20.88 21.70 -31.81
C SER A 116 22.34 22.07 -31.59
N GLN A 117 23.08 22.27 -32.68
CA GLN A 117 24.37 22.95 -32.66
C GLN A 117 24.12 24.39 -32.18
N HIS A 118 24.56 24.73 -30.98
CA HIS A 118 24.72 26.13 -30.57
C HIS A 118 26.13 26.34 -30.02
N THR A 119 26.88 27.08 -30.82
CA THR A 119 28.11 27.80 -30.49
C THR A 119 27.88 28.80 -29.35
N GLY A 120 28.83 28.92 -28.42
CA GLY A 120 28.95 30.08 -27.53
C GLY A 120 28.76 29.76 -26.05
N GLY A 121 29.86 29.84 -25.28
CA GLY A 121 29.85 29.63 -23.84
C GLY A 121 29.28 30.80 -23.05
N SER A 122 28.53 30.48 -21.99
CA SER A 122 28.47 31.27 -20.76
C SER A 122 28.09 30.32 -19.61
N ARG A 123 28.81 30.40 -18.48
CA ARG A 123 28.56 29.57 -17.30
C ARG A 123 27.29 30.07 -16.60
N CYS A 124 26.42 29.17 -16.16
CA CYS A 124 25.32 29.52 -15.25
C CYS A 124 25.87 30.06 -13.92
N PRO A 125 25.31 31.14 -13.37
CA PRO A 125 25.63 31.57 -12.01
C PRO A 125 25.06 30.59 -10.98
N SER A 126 25.83 30.34 -9.91
CA SER A 126 25.41 29.53 -8.77
C SER A 126 24.25 30.19 -8.01
N PRO A 127 23.31 29.42 -7.45
CA PRO A 127 22.21 29.97 -6.66
C PRO A 127 22.72 30.57 -5.33
N PRO A 128 22.06 31.61 -4.80
CA PRO A 128 22.41 32.20 -3.52
C PRO A 128 22.12 31.23 -2.35
N PRO A 129 22.87 31.33 -1.23
CA PRO A 129 22.63 30.50 -0.05
C PRO A 129 21.29 30.84 0.63
N PRO A 130 20.66 29.86 1.32
CA PRO A 130 19.40 30.08 2.02
C PRO A 130 19.56 31.03 3.22
N PRO A 131 18.49 31.74 3.61
CA PRO A 131 18.51 32.65 4.77
C PRO A 131 18.68 31.87 6.10
N PRO A 132 19.28 32.49 7.13
CA PRO A 132 19.43 31.86 8.44
C PRO A 132 18.08 31.66 9.13
N PHE A 133 17.96 30.54 9.86
CA PHE A 133 16.77 30.23 10.65
C PHE A 133 16.58 31.23 11.81
N PRO A 134 15.33 31.61 12.13
CA PRO A 134 15.06 32.45 13.30
C PRO A 134 15.38 31.70 14.61
N PRO A 135 15.81 32.41 15.67
CA PRO A 135 16.08 31.79 16.96
C PRO A 135 14.81 31.18 17.56
N SER A 136 14.93 29.97 18.08
CA SER A 136 13.90 29.30 18.88
C SER A 136 13.61 30.11 20.15
N ARG A 137 12.34 30.44 20.38
CA ARG A 137 11.84 30.88 21.69
C ARG A 137 11.78 29.72 22.67
#